data_AF-A0A7S0ZCX9-F1
#
_entry.id   AF-A0A7S0ZCX9-F1
#
_cell.length_a   1.000
_cell.length_b   1.000
_cell.length_c   1.000
_cell.angle_alpha   90.00
_cell.angle_beta   90.00
_cell.angle_gamma   90.00
#
_symmetry.space_group_name_H-M   'P 1'
#
loop_
_entity.id
_entity.type
_entity.pdbx_description
1 polymer ?
#
loop_
_entity_poly.entity_id
_entity_poly.type
_entity_poly.pdbx_seq_one_letter_code
_entity_poly.pdbx_strand_id
1 'polypeptide(L)'
;SLQSRFFHQPLFIMTFSYLFINTLSVHTPLSSHRTSSSICRSIPPPPTPPPRRFASICMNSSATSSNFDLRIGHGYDLHRLESGYKLKLGGIELDHDRGCVGHSDGDAVLHCITDSILGALSLPDIGQLFSDKDPKWKNADSDLFLHEACNRMHALGFEIGNIDVTVILEKPKLSPHKIQMRSNIAEICKCPLEKINLKAKTHEKVDAVGENRAVEVHAVAILHKVNKASAQEQNEEEGLVGKVAEELYGRIMERKLEGDVEGSWTAKLLGMGVKKVGQKVGEEAVEVVIEAIANERENVIKESADLYFHLNVLWAQLGIEPKDVFKELQKRQNISGIQEKQSRNQ
;
A
#
# COMPACT_ATOMS: atom_id res chain seq x y z
N SER A 1 38.59 -34.96 35.82
CA SER A 1 38.49 -35.99 34.76
C SER A 1 37.47 -35.49 33.75
N LEU A 2 37.75 -35.37 32.45
CA LEU A 2 38.00 -36.46 31.48
C LEU A 2 36.74 -37.36 31.37
N GLN A 3 35.97 -37.25 30.27
CA GLN A 3 36.09 -38.02 29.01
C GLN A 3 35.59 -39.48 29.15
N SER A 4 35.04 -40.17 28.13
CA SER A 4 34.38 -39.79 26.86
C SER A 4 33.93 -41.06 26.12
N ARG A 5 32.97 -41.00 25.18
CA ARG A 5 32.65 -42.07 24.18
C ARG A 5 32.10 -43.37 24.82
N PHE A 6 31.50 -44.36 24.16
CA PHE A 6 31.02 -44.64 22.79
C PHE A 6 29.80 -45.63 22.94
N PHE A 7 29.07 -46.20 21.98
CA PHE A 7 29.06 -46.26 20.50
C PHE A 7 27.64 -46.72 20.07
N HIS A 8 27.05 -46.21 18.96
CA HIS A 8 26.27 -47.02 17.96
C HIS A 8 25.90 -46.18 16.72
N GLN A 9 25.70 -46.85 15.58
CA GLN A 9 25.36 -46.31 14.25
C GLN A 9 24.47 -47.36 13.51
N PRO A 10 23.68 -47.02 12.46
CA PRO A 10 24.12 -46.66 11.08
C PRO A 10 23.61 -45.26 10.61
N LEU A 11 24.09 -44.58 9.54
CA LEU A 11 24.23 -44.91 8.09
C LEU A 11 22.86 -45.09 7.40
N PHE A 12 22.46 -44.46 6.28
CA PHE A 12 23.13 -43.86 5.09
C PHE A 12 22.45 -42.49 4.76
N ILE A 13 23.13 -41.37 4.49
CA ILE A 13 23.78 -40.94 3.22
C ILE A 13 22.85 -40.90 1.97
N MET A 14 22.54 -39.68 1.51
CA MET A 14 22.32 -39.34 0.09
C MET A 14 23.17 -38.12 -0.28
N THR A 15 23.74 -38.11 -1.48
CA THR A 15 24.71 -37.10 -1.95
C THR A 15 24.10 -36.14 -2.98
N PHE A 16 24.30 -34.84 -2.77
CA PHE A 16 24.19 -33.84 -3.84
C PHE A 16 25.35 -33.98 -4.84
N SER A 17 25.09 -33.74 -6.13
CA SER A 17 26.11 -33.52 -7.16
C SER A 17 25.68 -32.40 -8.10
N TYR A 18 26.63 -31.52 -8.44
CA TYR A 18 26.47 -30.44 -9.42
C TYR A 18 26.38 -30.98 -10.85
N LEU A 19 25.71 -30.24 -11.75
CA LEU A 19 26.10 -30.23 -13.16
C LEU A 19 25.74 -28.89 -13.84
N PHE A 20 26.76 -28.19 -14.34
CA PHE A 20 26.62 -27.12 -15.34
C PHE A 20 27.95 -26.98 -16.12
N ILE A 21 27.89 -26.34 -17.29
CA ILE A 21 29.01 -26.04 -18.21
C ILE A 21 29.60 -27.25 -18.97
N ASN A 22 29.31 -27.30 -20.28
CA ASN A 22 30.18 -27.81 -21.37
C ASN A 22 29.45 -27.61 -22.71
N THR A 23 30.06 -27.21 -23.83
CA THR A 23 31.28 -26.41 -24.05
C THR A 23 31.18 -25.81 -25.47
N LEU A 24 31.77 -24.64 -25.72
CA LEU A 24 32.14 -24.25 -27.09
C LEU A 24 33.53 -24.84 -27.40
N SER A 25 33.74 -25.34 -28.62
CA SER A 25 35.04 -25.85 -29.05
C SER A 25 35.29 -25.57 -30.54
N VAL A 26 36.56 -25.33 -30.89
CA VAL A 26 36.99 -24.75 -32.18
C VAL A 26 37.62 -25.84 -33.07
N HIS A 27 37.66 -25.60 -34.39
CA HIS A 27 38.18 -26.53 -35.40
C HIS A 27 39.61 -27.05 -35.16
N THR A 28 39.84 -28.32 -35.52
CA THR A 28 40.99 -28.78 -36.34
C THR A 28 40.69 -30.18 -36.94
N PRO A 29 41.39 -30.63 -38.01
CA PRO A 29 40.83 -31.62 -38.95
C PRO A 29 41.29 -33.08 -38.82
N LEU A 30 40.67 -33.90 -39.69
CA LEU A 30 40.76 -35.35 -39.90
C LEU A 30 42.13 -36.03 -39.71
N SER A 31 42.06 -37.28 -39.23
CA SER A 31 42.81 -38.40 -39.80
C SER A 31 41.89 -39.60 -40.06
N SER A 32 42.28 -40.51 -40.95
CA SER A 32 41.40 -41.52 -41.57
C SER A 32 41.53 -42.92 -40.96
N HIS A 33 40.44 -43.69 -40.93
CA HIS A 33 40.48 -45.13 -41.25
C HIS A 33 39.13 -45.64 -41.81
N ARG A 34 39.20 -46.70 -42.64
CA ARG A 34 38.05 -47.50 -43.11
C ARG A 34 37.56 -48.43 -41.97
N THR A 35 36.38 -49.08 -41.96
CA THR A 35 35.72 -49.87 -43.02
C THR A 35 34.20 -50.06 -42.82
N SER A 36 33.59 -50.76 -43.78
CA SER A 36 32.34 -51.57 -43.70
C SER A 36 31.00 -50.84 -43.58
N SER A 37 30.19 -51.07 -44.62
CA SER A 37 28.80 -50.67 -44.78
C SER A 37 27.82 -51.44 -43.88
N SER A 38 26.80 -50.74 -43.38
CA SER A 38 25.49 -51.33 -43.11
C SER A 38 24.39 -50.33 -43.50
N ILE A 39 23.27 -50.83 -44.07
CA ILE A 39 22.19 -49.99 -44.57
C ILE A 39 21.22 -49.69 -43.41
N CYS A 40 21.22 -48.45 -42.92
CA CYS A 40 20.21 -47.98 -41.99
C CYS A 40 19.24 -47.03 -42.70
N ARG A 41 17.94 -47.33 -42.68
CA ARG A 41 16.91 -46.51 -43.33
C ARG A 41 16.61 -45.29 -42.46
N SER A 42 16.70 -44.10 -43.03
CA SER A 42 16.31 -42.86 -42.35
C SER A 42 14.80 -42.84 -42.06
N ILE A 43 14.43 -42.90 -40.79
CA ILE A 43 13.06 -42.61 -40.34
C ILE A 43 12.86 -41.09 -40.45
N PRO A 44 11.80 -40.60 -41.12
CA PRO A 44 11.51 -39.17 -41.17
C PRO A 44 11.10 -38.67 -39.77
N PRO A 45 11.44 -37.41 -39.40
CA PRO A 45 11.02 -36.85 -38.13
C PRO A 45 9.48 -36.77 -38.03
N PRO A 46 8.90 -36.89 -36.82
CA PRO A 46 7.46 -36.76 -36.63
C PRO A 46 7.00 -35.34 -37.03
N PRO A 47 5.76 -35.18 -37.53
CA PRO A 47 5.25 -33.87 -37.92
C PRO A 47 5.17 -32.95 -36.70
N THR A 48 5.65 -31.72 -36.86
CA THR A 48 5.52 -30.68 -35.83
C THR A 48 4.04 -30.44 -35.51
N PRO A 49 3.63 -30.41 -34.23
CA PRO A 49 2.25 -30.09 -33.88
C PRO A 49 1.91 -28.67 -34.37
N PRO A 50 0.67 -28.42 -34.85
CA PRO A 50 0.28 -27.09 -35.28
C PRO A 50 0.38 -26.10 -34.12
N PRO A 51 0.70 -24.81 -34.38
CA PRO A 51 0.81 -23.81 -33.33
C PRO A 51 -0.51 -23.72 -32.57
N ARG A 52 -0.48 -24.00 -31.26
CA ARG A 52 -1.64 -23.84 -30.40
C ARG A 52 -2.01 -22.36 -30.36
N ARG A 53 -2.99 -21.97 -31.18
CA ARG A 53 -3.73 -20.72 -30.97
C ARG A 53 -4.35 -20.80 -29.58
N PHE A 54 -3.73 -20.13 -28.61
CA PHE A 54 -4.43 -19.74 -27.39
C PHE A 54 -5.55 -18.80 -27.82
N ALA A 55 -6.75 -19.36 -27.99
CA ALA A 55 -7.94 -18.55 -28.10
C ALA A 55 -8.06 -17.76 -26.80
N SER A 56 -7.95 -16.44 -26.88
CA SER A 56 -8.24 -15.59 -25.73
C SER A 56 -9.73 -15.69 -25.45
N ILE A 57 -10.09 -16.58 -24.53
CA ILE A 57 -11.44 -16.60 -23.96
C ILE A 57 -11.51 -15.37 -23.07
N CYS A 58 -11.99 -14.26 -23.64
CA CYS A 58 -12.36 -13.07 -22.90
C CYS A 58 -13.54 -13.42 -21.99
N MET A 59 -13.24 -14.01 -20.83
CA MET A 59 -14.21 -14.14 -19.76
C MET A 59 -14.52 -12.73 -19.27
N ASN A 60 -15.71 -12.23 -19.61
CA ASN A 60 -16.30 -11.06 -18.98
C ASN A 60 -16.63 -11.40 -17.51
N SER A 61 -15.61 -11.45 -16.68
CA SER A 61 -15.76 -11.33 -15.24
C SER A 61 -15.71 -9.84 -14.92
N SER A 62 -16.84 -9.27 -14.50
CA SER A 62 -16.93 -7.91 -13.98
C SER A 62 -16.37 -7.83 -12.55
N ALA A 63 -15.24 -8.50 -12.31
CA ALA A 63 -14.43 -8.27 -11.14
C ALA A 63 -13.82 -6.87 -11.28
N THR A 64 -14.14 -5.98 -10.34
CA THR A 64 -13.45 -4.70 -10.18
C THR A 64 -12.00 -4.99 -9.77
N SER A 65 -11.13 -5.17 -10.77
CA SER A 65 -9.70 -5.31 -10.54
C SER A 65 -9.14 -4.01 -10.00
N SER A 66 -9.12 -3.89 -8.67
CA SER A 66 -8.30 -2.94 -7.94
C SER A 66 -6.85 -3.22 -8.35
N ASN A 67 -6.40 -2.49 -9.38
CA ASN A 67 -5.12 -2.71 -10.02
C ASN A 67 -4.03 -2.12 -9.13
N PHE A 68 -3.62 -2.90 -8.12
CA PHE A 68 -2.52 -2.58 -7.24
C PHE A 68 -1.21 -2.61 -8.06
N ASP A 69 -0.82 -1.46 -8.62
CA ASP A 69 0.55 -1.19 -9.13
C ASP A 69 1.50 -1.24 -7.92
N LEU A 70 1.86 -2.48 -7.57
CA LEU A 70 2.86 -2.83 -6.58
C LEU A 70 4.23 -2.81 -7.23
N ARG A 71 5.21 -2.23 -6.53
CA ARG A 71 6.61 -2.23 -6.95
C ARG A 71 7.49 -2.73 -5.83
N ILE A 72 8.56 -3.42 -6.20
CA ILE A 72 9.57 -3.91 -5.28
C ILE A 72 10.91 -3.31 -5.66
N GLY A 73 11.67 -2.87 -4.66
CA GLY A 73 13.04 -2.41 -4.82
C GLY A 73 13.93 -3.00 -3.74
N HIS A 74 15.20 -3.14 -4.08
CA HIS A 74 16.22 -3.77 -3.25
C HIS A 74 17.41 -2.82 -3.15
N GLY A 75 17.77 -2.44 -1.93
CA GLY A 75 18.99 -1.73 -1.61
C GLY A 75 20.04 -2.69 -1.03
N TYR A 76 21.30 -2.36 -1.27
CA TYR A 76 22.48 -3.00 -0.67
C TYR A 76 23.48 -1.90 -0.35
N ASP A 77 24.01 -1.86 0.87
CA ASP A 77 25.12 -0.97 1.23
C ASP A 77 26.13 -1.71 2.11
N LEU A 78 27.41 -1.33 1.97
CA LEU A 78 28.52 -1.86 2.75
C LEU A 78 29.47 -0.72 3.12
N HIS A 79 29.47 -0.35 4.39
CA HIS A 79 30.38 0.65 4.95
C HIS A 79 31.54 -0.03 5.68
N ARG A 80 32.75 0.51 5.49
CA ARG A 80 33.93 0.09 6.25
C ARG A 80 33.86 0.63 7.69
N LEU A 81 34.32 -0.16 8.66
CA LEU A 81 34.44 0.23 10.06
C LEU A 81 35.91 0.52 10.43
N GLU A 82 36.22 1.77 10.76
CA GLU A 82 37.55 2.20 11.24
C GLU A 82 37.44 3.02 12.54
N SER A 83 38.51 3.03 13.35
CA SER A 83 38.53 3.75 14.63
C SER A 83 38.65 5.26 14.44
N GLY A 84 38.01 6.03 15.32
CA GLY A 84 37.91 7.49 15.22
C GLY A 84 36.63 7.99 14.53
N TYR A 85 35.89 7.11 13.86
CA TYR A 85 34.56 7.36 13.32
C TYR A 85 33.46 6.94 14.31
N LYS A 86 32.27 7.54 14.20
CA LYS A 86 31.07 7.14 14.96
C LYS A 86 30.31 6.03 14.24
N LEU A 87 29.72 5.10 14.98
CA LEU A 87 28.83 4.08 14.41
C LEU A 87 27.39 4.57 14.45
N LYS A 88 26.91 5.21 13.38
CA LYS A 88 25.47 5.48 13.18
C LYS A 88 24.82 4.36 12.36
N LEU A 89 23.68 3.86 12.83
CA LEU A 89 22.83 2.89 12.11
C LEU A 89 21.35 3.12 12.45
N GLY A 90 20.48 3.29 11.45
CA GLY A 90 19.04 3.54 11.64
C GLY A 90 18.71 4.84 12.37
N GLY A 91 19.52 5.88 12.19
CA GLY A 91 19.36 7.19 12.84
C GLY A 91 19.73 7.20 14.33
N ILE A 92 20.49 6.22 14.82
CA ILE A 92 21.05 6.24 16.18
C ILE A 92 22.55 6.03 16.17
N GLU A 93 23.24 6.71 17.08
CA GLU A 93 24.65 6.47 17.39
C GLU A 93 24.80 5.30 18.38
N LEU A 94 25.74 4.41 18.11
CA LEU A 94 26.01 3.20 18.88
C LEU A 94 27.43 3.23 19.47
N ASP A 95 27.56 2.81 20.73
CA ASP A 95 28.85 2.68 21.41
C ASP A 95 29.67 1.52 20.82
N HIS A 96 30.82 1.83 20.23
CA HIS A 96 31.72 0.90 19.54
C HIS A 96 33.12 1.49 19.32
N ASP A 97 34.15 0.65 19.16
CA ASP A 97 35.55 1.09 18.92
C ASP A 97 35.84 1.56 17.49
N ARG A 98 34.86 1.41 16.59
CA ARG A 98 34.93 1.70 15.15
C ARG A 98 33.59 2.19 14.64
N GLY A 99 33.62 3.16 13.72
CA GLY A 99 32.45 3.71 13.05
C GLY A 99 32.56 3.66 11.54
N CYS A 100 31.48 4.04 10.86
CA CYS A 100 31.38 4.00 9.41
C CYS A 100 32.29 5.06 8.77
N VAL A 101 33.10 4.65 7.80
CA VAL A 101 33.87 5.56 6.95
C VAL A 101 32.99 6.00 5.78
N GLY A 102 32.70 7.30 5.67
CA GLY A 102 31.87 7.88 4.62
C GLY A 102 32.06 9.39 4.46
N HIS A 103 31.32 9.99 3.54
CA HIS A 103 31.27 11.45 3.32
C HIS A 103 30.02 12.11 3.97
N SER A 104 28.97 11.32 4.22
CA SER A 104 27.88 11.63 5.15
C SER A 104 28.24 11.22 6.59
N ASP A 105 27.27 11.23 7.48
CA ASP A 105 27.35 10.66 8.84
C ASP A 105 27.43 9.12 8.86
N GLY A 106 27.33 8.46 7.71
CA GLY A 106 27.73 7.06 7.50
C GLY A 106 26.65 6.02 7.82
N ASP A 107 25.37 6.38 7.81
CA ASP A 107 24.30 5.44 8.17
C ASP A 107 23.90 4.50 7.01
N ALA A 108 24.58 3.35 6.96
CA ALA A 108 24.34 2.30 5.95
C ALA A 108 22.91 1.72 5.98
N VAL A 109 22.15 1.90 7.07
CA VAL A 109 20.74 1.48 7.12
C VAL A 109 19.87 2.47 6.37
N LEU A 110 20.04 3.77 6.60
CA LEU A 110 19.27 4.81 5.93
C LEU A 110 19.64 4.88 4.43
N HIS A 111 20.91 4.71 4.06
CA HIS A 111 21.34 4.56 2.67
C HIS A 111 20.67 3.37 1.97
N CYS A 112 20.77 2.17 2.56
CA CYS A 112 20.22 0.95 1.99
C CYS A 112 18.70 1.02 1.81
N ILE A 113 17.97 1.65 2.75
CA ILE A 113 16.54 1.90 2.58
C ILE A 113 16.27 2.92 1.47
N THR A 114 17.07 4.00 1.38
CA THR A 114 16.97 5.02 0.31
C THR A 114 17.04 4.38 -1.07
N ASP A 115 18.06 3.56 -1.34
CA ASP A 115 18.18 2.84 -2.61
C ASP A 115 17.06 1.81 -2.85
N SER A 116 16.55 1.16 -1.80
CA SER A 116 15.40 0.26 -1.94
C SER A 116 14.13 0.99 -2.40
N ILE A 117 13.93 2.25 -1.99
CA ILE A 117 12.80 3.09 -2.44
C ILE A 117 13.05 3.63 -3.85
N LEU A 118 14.26 4.14 -4.13
CA LEU A 118 14.63 4.66 -5.46
C LEU A 118 14.55 3.58 -6.54
N GLY A 119 15.06 2.38 -6.25
CA GLY A 119 15.00 1.21 -7.14
C GLY A 119 13.56 0.76 -7.42
N ALA A 120 12.69 0.75 -6.40
CA ALA A 120 11.26 0.44 -6.58
C ALA A 120 10.54 1.45 -7.50
N LEU A 121 11.01 2.70 -7.54
CA LEU A 121 10.49 3.76 -8.40
C LEU A 121 11.17 3.79 -9.80
N SER A 122 12.20 2.97 -10.02
CA SER A 122 13.09 3.00 -11.20
C SER A 122 13.79 4.35 -11.38
N LEU A 123 14.21 4.96 -10.28
CA LEU A 123 14.98 6.20 -10.24
C LEU A 123 16.51 5.92 -10.18
N PRO A 124 17.35 6.92 -10.48
CA PRO A 124 18.80 6.88 -10.20
C PRO A 124 19.10 6.56 -8.74
N ASP A 125 20.25 5.91 -8.49
CA ASP A 125 20.71 5.51 -7.15
C ASP A 125 21.18 6.69 -6.27
N ILE A 126 21.49 6.40 -5.00
CA ILE A 126 21.95 7.38 -4.01
C ILE A 126 23.22 8.13 -4.47
N GLY A 127 24.18 7.46 -5.10
CA GLY A 127 25.41 8.07 -5.59
C GLY A 127 25.20 8.97 -6.82
N GLN A 128 24.18 8.66 -7.63
CA GLN A 128 23.75 9.47 -8.78
C GLN A 128 22.92 10.69 -8.37
N LEU A 129 22.08 10.59 -7.32
CA LEU A 129 21.22 11.69 -6.86
C LEU A 129 21.88 12.64 -5.85
N PHE A 130 22.78 12.14 -5.00
CA PHE A 130 23.30 12.85 -3.83
C PHE A 130 24.84 12.98 -3.86
N SER A 131 25.42 13.19 -5.04
CA SER A 131 26.88 13.24 -5.22
C SER A 131 27.58 14.31 -4.37
N ASP A 132 28.68 13.95 -3.71
CA ASP A 132 29.53 14.80 -2.84
C ASP A 132 30.06 16.09 -3.50
N LYS A 133 29.95 16.17 -4.83
CA LYS A 133 30.32 17.34 -5.64
C LYS A 133 29.28 18.46 -5.59
N ASP A 134 28.04 18.16 -5.21
CA ASP A 134 27.00 19.15 -5.00
C ASP A 134 27.15 19.78 -3.59
N PRO A 135 27.36 21.10 -3.48
CA PRO A 135 27.41 21.79 -2.19
C PRO A 135 26.16 21.61 -1.32
N LYS A 136 25.01 21.21 -1.90
CA LYS A 136 23.77 20.92 -1.18
C LYS A 136 23.87 19.66 -0.30
N TRP A 137 24.60 18.64 -0.74
CA TRP A 137 24.61 17.31 -0.12
C TRP A 137 25.90 16.99 0.64
N LYS A 138 26.94 17.79 0.44
CA LYS A 138 28.22 17.65 1.14
C LYS A 138 28.04 17.71 2.67
N ASN A 139 28.46 16.66 3.36
CA ASN A 139 28.32 16.48 4.81
C ASN A 139 26.86 16.48 5.31
N ALA A 140 25.88 16.14 4.47
CA ALA A 140 24.50 15.91 4.91
C ALA A 140 24.41 14.63 5.78
N ASP A 141 23.57 14.65 6.81
CA ASP A 141 23.16 13.43 7.52
C ASP A 141 22.26 12.56 6.60
N SER A 142 22.37 11.23 6.71
CA SER A 142 21.71 10.27 5.81
C SER A 142 20.18 10.23 5.90
N ASP A 143 19.58 10.88 6.90
CA ASP A 143 18.11 11.03 7.02
C ASP A 143 17.54 11.97 5.94
N LEU A 144 18.30 12.98 5.52
CA LEU A 144 17.94 13.88 4.41
C LEU A 144 17.82 13.16 3.07
N PHE A 145 18.65 12.14 2.83
CA PHE A 145 18.58 11.33 1.61
C PHE A 145 17.32 10.45 1.60
N LEU A 146 16.99 9.82 2.73
CA LEU A 146 15.78 9.02 2.87
C LEU A 146 14.52 9.89 2.79
N HIS A 147 14.49 11.05 3.43
CA HIS A 147 13.41 12.02 3.29
C HIS A 147 13.19 12.44 1.83
N GLU A 148 14.26 12.70 1.05
CA GLU A 148 14.14 13.07 -0.36
C GLU A 148 13.67 11.90 -1.25
N ALA A 149 14.08 10.66 -0.96
CA ALA A 149 13.52 9.48 -1.63
C ALA A 149 12.02 9.30 -1.31
N CYS A 150 11.61 9.50 -0.06
CA CYS A 150 10.19 9.50 0.32
C CYS A 150 9.41 10.67 -0.31
N ASN A 151 10.00 11.85 -0.48
CA ASN A 151 9.37 12.95 -1.21
C ASN A 151 9.11 12.57 -2.68
N ARG A 152 10.09 11.94 -3.34
CA ARG A 152 9.98 11.45 -4.73
C ARG A 152 8.93 10.35 -4.88
N MET A 153 8.88 9.43 -3.92
CA MET A 153 7.86 8.39 -3.82
C MET A 153 6.44 8.98 -3.79
N HIS A 154 6.18 9.91 -2.87
CA HIS A 154 4.87 10.57 -2.75
C HIS A 154 4.54 11.46 -3.97
N ALA A 155 5.53 12.15 -4.55
CA ALA A 155 5.36 12.93 -5.77
C ALA A 155 4.96 12.07 -6.99
N LEU A 156 5.51 10.84 -7.08
CA LEU A 156 5.11 9.84 -8.08
C LEU A 156 3.80 9.11 -7.72
N GLY A 157 3.16 9.45 -6.59
CA GLY A 157 1.89 8.86 -6.15
C GLY A 157 2.03 7.41 -5.66
N PHE A 158 3.14 7.08 -4.99
CA PHE A 158 3.34 5.82 -4.30
C PHE A 158 3.42 6.02 -2.79
N GLU A 159 3.08 4.96 -2.05
CA GLU A 159 3.26 4.84 -0.60
C GLU A 159 3.96 3.52 -0.26
N ILE A 160 4.61 3.48 0.91
CA ILE A 160 5.19 2.24 1.44
C ILE A 160 4.07 1.24 1.76
N GLY A 161 4.16 0.04 1.21
CA GLY A 161 3.45 -1.15 1.66
C GLY A 161 4.14 -1.71 2.91
N ASN A 162 5.41 -2.11 2.76
CA ASN A 162 6.32 -2.43 3.87
C ASN A 162 7.81 -2.26 3.48
N ILE A 163 8.68 -2.17 4.47
CA ILE A 163 10.14 -2.21 4.34
C ILE A 163 10.69 -3.26 5.30
N ASP A 164 11.53 -4.18 4.80
CA ASP A 164 12.19 -5.21 5.59
C ASP A 164 13.72 -5.12 5.44
N VAL A 165 14.41 -4.88 6.55
CA VAL A 165 15.86 -4.63 6.60
C VAL A 165 16.58 -5.82 7.23
N THR A 166 17.80 -6.12 6.76
CA THR A 166 18.75 -7.04 7.40
C THR A 166 20.10 -6.34 7.55
N VAL A 167 20.48 -6.04 8.79
CA VAL A 167 21.84 -5.57 9.11
C VAL A 167 22.71 -6.78 9.44
N ILE A 168 23.87 -6.88 8.80
CA ILE A 168 24.88 -7.91 9.04
C ILE A 168 26.09 -7.23 9.65
N LEU A 169 26.38 -7.58 10.91
CA LEU A 169 27.34 -6.92 11.77
C LEU A 169 27.76 -7.86 12.91
N GLU A 170 29.07 -8.02 13.14
CA GLU A 170 29.57 -8.87 14.24
C GLU A 170 29.39 -8.20 15.62
N LYS A 171 29.60 -6.87 15.72
CA LYS A 171 29.40 -6.05 16.94
C LYS A 171 29.02 -4.60 16.60
N PRO A 172 28.26 -3.89 17.46
CA PRO A 172 27.66 -4.33 18.72
C PRO A 172 26.35 -5.10 18.51
N LYS A 173 25.76 -5.63 19.61
CA LYS A 173 24.46 -6.33 19.54
C LYS A 173 23.33 -5.35 19.30
N LEU A 174 22.77 -5.31 18.09
CA LEU A 174 21.66 -4.39 17.74
C LEU A 174 20.32 -4.71 18.42
N SER A 175 20.16 -5.87 19.09
CA SER A 175 18.87 -6.32 19.63
C SER A 175 18.17 -5.35 20.60
N PRO A 176 18.85 -4.64 21.52
CA PRO A 176 18.21 -3.63 22.38
C PRO A 176 17.73 -2.40 21.61
N HIS A 177 18.33 -2.12 20.45
CA HIS A 177 18.19 -0.87 19.71
C HIS A 177 17.16 -0.94 18.57
N LYS A 178 16.78 -2.14 18.15
CA LYS A 178 15.88 -2.39 17.01
C LYS A 178 14.60 -1.57 17.03
N ILE A 179 13.99 -1.39 18.20
CA ILE A 179 12.73 -0.65 18.31
C ILE A 179 12.93 0.83 17.98
N GLN A 180 14.01 1.45 18.48
CA GLN A 180 14.33 2.85 18.18
C GLN A 180 14.68 3.03 16.70
N MET A 181 15.52 2.16 16.13
CA MET A 181 15.84 2.18 14.70
C MET A 181 14.57 2.10 13.85
N ARG A 182 13.64 1.19 14.16
CA ARG A 182 12.37 1.05 13.44
C ARG A 182 11.48 2.29 13.59
N SER A 183 11.42 2.90 14.78
CA SER A 183 10.67 4.15 15.00
C SER A 183 11.25 5.31 14.20
N ASN A 184 12.57 5.51 14.23
CA ASN A 184 13.25 6.54 13.45
C ASN A 184 12.95 6.39 11.94
N ILE A 185 13.11 5.18 11.41
CA ILE A 185 12.80 4.87 10.01
C ILE A 185 11.32 5.15 9.70
N ALA A 186 10.40 4.73 10.57
CA ALA A 186 8.96 4.95 10.40
C ALA A 186 8.58 6.45 10.40
N GLU A 187 9.23 7.26 11.24
CA GLU A 187 9.06 8.71 11.32
C GLU A 187 9.59 9.42 10.06
N ILE A 188 10.82 9.10 9.63
CA ILE A 188 11.44 9.67 8.41
C ILE A 188 10.59 9.33 7.17
N CYS A 189 10.15 8.07 7.08
CA CYS A 189 9.28 7.54 6.02
C CYS A 189 7.81 7.97 6.12
N LYS A 190 7.39 8.58 7.24
CA LYS A 190 6.01 8.98 7.56
C LYS A 190 5.00 7.83 7.43
N CYS A 191 5.35 6.64 7.92
CA CYS A 191 4.52 5.43 7.81
C CYS A 191 4.35 4.72 9.17
N PRO A 192 3.29 3.91 9.37
CA PRO A 192 3.09 3.15 10.61
C PRO A 192 4.26 2.18 10.90
N LEU A 193 4.59 2.02 12.18
CA LEU A 193 5.72 1.20 12.67
C LEU A 193 5.62 -0.27 12.22
N GLU A 194 4.40 -0.76 12.03
CA GLU A 194 4.07 -2.11 11.56
C GLU A 194 4.57 -2.36 10.13
N LYS A 195 4.71 -1.30 9.32
CA LYS A 195 5.25 -1.39 7.96
C LYS A 195 6.78 -1.54 7.93
N ILE A 196 7.49 -1.29 9.03
CA ILE A 196 8.95 -1.37 9.10
C ILE A 196 9.40 -2.59 9.91
N ASN A 197 10.28 -3.44 9.36
CA ASN A 197 10.93 -4.54 10.10
C ASN A 197 12.46 -4.45 10.03
N LEU A 198 13.15 -4.86 11.11
CA LEU A 198 14.61 -4.83 11.20
C LEU A 198 15.19 -6.12 11.79
N LYS A 199 15.89 -6.86 10.94
CA LYS A 199 16.65 -8.07 11.28
C LYS A 199 18.11 -7.70 11.49
N ALA A 200 18.79 -8.47 12.34
CA ALA A 200 20.19 -8.26 12.67
C ALA A 200 20.87 -9.63 12.77
N LYS A 201 22.06 -9.78 12.15
CA LYS A 201 22.83 -11.03 12.09
C LYS A 201 24.32 -10.76 12.27
N THR A 202 25.00 -11.66 12.98
CA THR A 202 26.44 -11.91 12.85
C THR A 202 26.77 -12.48 11.47
N HIS A 203 28.02 -12.29 11.01
CA HIS A 203 28.58 -12.97 9.83
C HIS A 203 29.44 -14.19 10.20
N GLU A 204 29.21 -14.74 11.40
CA GLU A 204 29.84 -15.95 11.93
C GLU A 204 31.39 -15.95 11.87
N LYS A 205 32.00 -14.75 11.98
CA LYS A 205 33.45 -14.50 11.85
C LYS A 205 34.05 -14.80 10.47
N VAL A 206 33.23 -14.79 9.42
CA VAL A 206 33.67 -14.87 8.02
C VAL A 206 33.86 -13.46 7.46
N ASP A 207 34.96 -13.27 6.72
CA ASP A 207 35.35 -12.06 5.97
C ASP A 207 35.37 -10.72 6.75
N ALA A 208 35.37 -9.60 6.02
CA ALA A 208 35.44 -8.25 6.58
C ALA A 208 34.32 -7.92 7.57
N VAL A 209 33.11 -8.45 7.40
CA VAL A 209 32.01 -8.21 8.34
C VAL A 209 32.24 -9.01 9.62
N GLY A 210 32.61 -10.29 9.51
CA GLY A 210 32.92 -11.16 10.65
C GLY A 210 34.22 -10.80 11.39
N GLU A 211 35.17 -10.16 10.71
CA GLU A 211 36.38 -9.57 11.31
C GLU A 211 36.12 -8.19 11.97
N ASN A 212 34.86 -7.74 12.02
CA ASN A 212 34.45 -6.44 12.56
C ASN A 212 35.14 -5.24 11.87
N ARG A 213 35.36 -5.34 10.54
CA ARG A 213 35.96 -4.33 9.66
C ARG A 213 34.95 -3.69 8.69
N ALA A 214 33.71 -4.19 8.65
CA ALA A 214 32.63 -3.66 7.82
C ALA A 214 31.27 -3.90 8.49
N VAL A 215 30.29 -3.10 8.09
CA VAL A 215 28.86 -3.36 8.27
C VAL A 215 28.23 -3.52 6.88
N GLU A 216 27.37 -4.52 6.72
CA GLU A 216 26.62 -4.77 5.49
C GLU A 216 25.13 -4.67 5.76
N VAL A 217 24.35 -4.08 4.85
CA VAL A 217 22.90 -3.94 4.98
C VAL A 217 22.21 -4.32 3.68
N HIS A 218 21.13 -5.09 3.80
CA HIS A 218 20.17 -5.36 2.72
C HIS A 218 18.80 -4.81 3.13
N ALA A 219 18.08 -4.17 2.21
CA ALA A 219 16.74 -3.65 2.45
C ALA A 219 15.83 -3.95 1.26
N VAL A 220 14.62 -4.42 1.54
CA VAL A 220 13.58 -4.62 0.54
C VAL A 220 12.40 -3.71 0.86
N ALA A 221 12.06 -2.83 -0.06
CA ALA A 221 10.86 -2.00 -0.01
C ALA A 221 9.80 -2.55 -0.97
N ILE A 222 8.58 -2.74 -0.48
CA ILE A 222 7.38 -2.88 -1.31
C ILE A 222 6.66 -1.54 -1.27
N LEU A 223 6.43 -0.96 -2.44
CA LEU A 223 5.62 0.24 -2.65
C LEU A 223 4.30 -0.14 -3.31
N HIS A 224 3.26 0.66 -3.10
CA HIS A 224 1.98 0.54 -3.77
C HIS A 224 1.51 1.90 -4.30
N LYS A 225 0.86 1.90 -5.45
CA LYS A 225 0.29 3.11 -6.04
C LYS A 225 -0.90 3.59 -5.22
N VAL A 226 -0.86 4.87 -4.83
CA VAL A 226 -2.01 5.54 -4.22
C VAL A 226 -3.00 5.90 -5.32
N ASN A 227 -4.07 5.11 -5.43
CA ASN A 227 -5.19 5.41 -6.32
C ASN A 227 -5.95 6.61 -5.78
N LYS A 228 -5.56 7.82 -6.21
CA LYS A 228 -6.20 9.08 -5.80
C LYS A 228 -7.70 9.12 -6.13
N ALA A 229 -8.13 8.37 -7.14
CA ALA A 229 -9.54 8.09 -7.44
C ALA A 229 -10.29 7.61 -6.18
N SER A 230 -9.89 6.49 -5.58
CA SER A 230 -10.56 5.94 -4.38
C SER A 230 -10.51 6.83 -3.14
N ALA A 231 -9.58 7.79 -3.07
CA ALA A 231 -9.52 8.76 -1.97
C ALA A 231 -10.43 9.98 -2.21
N GLN A 232 -10.70 10.36 -3.46
CA GLN A 232 -11.70 11.37 -3.81
C GLN A 232 -13.10 10.77 -3.85
N GLU A 233 -13.32 9.68 -4.60
CA GLU A 233 -14.64 9.07 -4.82
C GLU A 233 -15.38 8.74 -3.51
N GLN A 234 -14.67 8.22 -2.49
CA GLN A 234 -15.28 7.93 -1.18
C GLN A 234 -15.66 9.19 -0.39
N ASN A 235 -14.88 10.28 -0.48
CA ASN A 235 -15.22 11.55 0.15
C ASN A 235 -16.27 12.34 -0.65
N GLU A 236 -16.30 12.15 -1.97
CA GLU A 236 -17.23 12.83 -2.87
C GLU A 236 -18.63 12.19 -2.81
N GLU A 237 -18.78 10.87 -2.66
CA GLU A 237 -20.11 10.25 -2.55
C GLU A 237 -20.76 10.47 -1.16
N GLU A 238 -20.01 10.36 -0.05
CA GLU A 238 -20.52 10.77 1.28
C GLU A 238 -20.79 12.29 1.35
N GLY A 239 -19.91 13.10 0.73
CA GLY A 239 -20.09 14.55 0.64
C GLY A 239 -21.25 14.99 -0.24
N LEU A 240 -21.57 14.24 -1.32
CA LEU A 240 -22.65 14.55 -2.26
C LEU A 240 -24.01 14.52 -1.57
N VAL A 241 -24.29 13.52 -0.73
CA VAL A 241 -25.58 13.41 -0.03
C VAL A 241 -25.81 14.60 0.92
N GLY A 242 -24.79 14.96 1.71
CA GLY A 242 -24.86 16.14 2.59
C GLY A 242 -25.03 17.44 1.80
N LYS A 243 -24.22 17.65 0.76
CA LYS A 243 -24.26 18.84 -0.07
C LYS A 243 -25.59 19.01 -0.82
N VAL A 244 -26.13 17.94 -1.42
CA VAL A 244 -27.42 17.98 -2.11
C VAL A 244 -28.57 18.28 -1.14
N ALA A 245 -28.51 17.76 0.09
CA ALA A 245 -29.48 18.09 1.14
C ALA A 245 -29.43 19.58 1.54
N GLU A 246 -28.23 20.14 1.75
CA GLU A 246 -28.05 21.55 2.09
C GLU A 246 -28.46 22.48 0.94
N GLU A 247 -28.06 22.18 -0.31
CA GLU A 247 -28.46 22.95 -1.50
C GLU A 247 -29.97 22.85 -1.78
N LEU A 248 -30.61 21.73 -1.45
CA LEU A 248 -32.07 21.60 -1.53
C LEU A 248 -32.76 22.44 -0.47
N TYR A 249 -32.36 22.32 0.80
CA TYR A 249 -32.96 23.05 1.90
C TYR A 249 -32.76 24.57 1.75
N GLY A 250 -31.60 25.02 1.28
CA GLY A 250 -31.34 26.43 0.94
C GLY A 250 -32.35 26.99 -0.07
N ARG A 251 -32.58 26.28 -1.19
CA ARG A 251 -33.58 26.67 -2.20
C ARG A 251 -35.03 26.61 -1.69
N ILE A 252 -35.34 25.75 -0.72
CA ILE A 252 -36.65 25.73 -0.05
C ILE A 252 -36.81 26.97 0.85
N MET A 253 -35.76 27.36 1.58
CA MET A 253 -35.78 28.54 2.46
C MET A 253 -35.80 29.86 1.68
N GLU A 254 -35.03 29.97 0.59
CA GLU A 254 -35.13 31.05 -0.41
C GLU A 254 -36.59 31.25 -0.86
N ARG A 255 -37.25 30.17 -1.30
CA ARG A 255 -38.66 30.19 -1.72
C ARG A 255 -39.66 30.40 -0.57
N LYS A 256 -39.25 30.24 0.69
CA LYS A 256 -40.06 30.58 1.87
C LYS A 256 -40.00 32.08 2.20
N LEU A 257 -38.90 32.75 1.86
CA LEU A 257 -38.66 34.16 2.16
C LEU A 257 -39.05 35.08 0.99
N GLU A 258 -38.75 34.67 -0.24
CA GLU A 258 -38.81 35.52 -1.44
C GLU A 258 -39.68 34.92 -2.56
N GLY A 259 -40.24 33.73 -2.36
CA GLY A 259 -40.96 32.99 -3.39
C GLY A 259 -42.35 33.51 -3.71
N ASP A 260 -42.59 33.84 -4.98
CA ASP A 260 -43.93 34.08 -5.52
C ASP A 260 -44.80 32.81 -5.48
N VAL A 261 -46.06 32.99 -5.07
CA VAL A 261 -47.06 31.94 -4.88
C VAL A 261 -47.68 31.48 -6.21
N GLU A 262 -47.67 32.33 -7.25
CA GLU A 262 -48.12 31.94 -8.59
C GLU A 262 -47.02 31.17 -9.35
N GLY A 263 -45.76 31.64 -9.26
CA GLY A 263 -44.61 31.05 -9.95
C GLY A 263 -43.94 29.84 -9.29
N SER A 264 -44.15 29.56 -8.00
CA SER A 264 -43.42 28.49 -7.28
C SER A 264 -44.29 27.50 -6.52
N TRP A 265 -44.23 26.22 -6.92
CA TRP A 265 -44.87 25.11 -6.19
C TRP A 265 -44.44 25.03 -4.73
N THR A 266 -43.16 25.29 -4.43
CA THR A 266 -42.64 25.28 -3.05
C THR A 266 -43.29 26.39 -2.21
N ALA A 267 -43.34 27.63 -2.72
CA ALA A 267 -43.94 28.75 -2.02
C ALA A 267 -45.46 28.54 -1.80
N LYS A 268 -46.16 28.06 -2.83
CA LYS A 268 -47.57 27.68 -2.75
C LYS A 268 -47.83 26.61 -1.69
N LEU A 269 -47.02 25.55 -1.64
CA LEU A 269 -47.18 24.45 -0.68
C LEU A 269 -46.88 24.90 0.76
N LEU A 270 -45.88 25.76 0.98
CA LEU A 270 -45.61 26.40 2.27
C LEU A 270 -46.78 27.31 2.70
N GLY A 271 -47.35 28.09 1.77
CA GLY A 271 -48.53 28.93 2.00
C GLY A 271 -49.80 28.15 2.35
N MET A 272 -49.91 26.88 1.95
CA MET A 272 -51.00 25.97 2.35
C MET A 272 -50.86 25.45 3.79
N GLY A 273 -49.72 25.69 4.46
CA GLY A 273 -49.50 25.48 5.88
C GLY A 273 -49.23 24.03 6.30
N VAL A 274 -48.75 23.86 7.54
CA VAL A 274 -48.21 22.60 8.10
C VAL A 274 -49.11 21.39 7.82
N LYS A 275 -50.44 21.53 7.98
CA LYS A 275 -51.40 20.44 7.75
C LYS A 275 -51.36 19.90 6.32
N LYS A 276 -51.16 20.77 5.32
CA LYS A 276 -51.12 20.36 3.90
C LYS A 276 -49.75 19.84 3.49
N VAL A 277 -48.67 20.43 4.00
CA VAL A 277 -47.32 19.88 3.81
C VAL A 277 -47.21 18.47 4.41
N GLY A 278 -47.68 18.30 5.66
CA GLY A 278 -47.68 17.01 6.35
C GLY A 278 -48.63 15.96 5.76
N GLN A 279 -49.71 16.39 5.08
CA GLN A 279 -50.51 15.46 4.26
C GLN A 279 -49.67 14.92 3.09
N LYS A 280 -48.95 15.79 2.35
CA LYS A 280 -48.19 15.32 1.19
C LYS A 280 -47.01 14.42 1.58
N VAL A 281 -46.30 14.71 2.68
CA VAL A 281 -45.30 13.76 3.26
C VAL A 281 -45.91 12.36 3.55
N GLY A 282 -47.19 12.30 3.91
CA GLY A 282 -47.89 11.03 4.14
C GLY A 282 -48.36 10.31 2.86
N GLU A 283 -48.47 11.02 1.74
CA GLU A 283 -48.78 10.44 0.42
C GLU A 283 -47.53 9.76 -0.14
N GLU A 284 -46.41 10.50 -0.31
CA GLU A 284 -45.17 9.91 -0.85
C GLU A 284 -44.66 8.73 -0.01
N ALA A 285 -44.84 8.79 1.32
CA ALA A 285 -44.44 7.70 2.23
C ALA A 285 -45.24 6.40 2.02
N VAL A 286 -46.46 6.48 1.50
CA VAL A 286 -47.26 5.32 1.09
C VAL A 286 -46.84 4.85 -0.31
N GLU A 287 -46.55 5.78 -1.22
CA GLU A 287 -46.10 5.50 -2.58
C GLU A 287 -44.73 4.76 -2.59
N VAL A 288 -43.76 5.19 -1.77
CA VAL A 288 -42.51 4.45 -1.49
C VAL A 288 -42.77 3.00 -1.05
N VAL A 289 -43.74 2.78 -0.17
CA VAL A 289 -44.06 1.44 0.38
C VAL A 289 -44.74 0.56 -0.66
N ILE A 290 -45.60 1.12 -1.51
CA ILE A 290 -46.25 0.40 -2.61
C ILE A 290 -45.20 -0.08 -3.62
N GLU A 291 -44.31 0.80 -4.08
CA GLU A 291 -43.27 0.45 -5.06
C GLU A 291 -42.23 -0.52 -4.47
N ALA A 292 -41.95 -0.44 -3.16
CA ALA A 292 -41.08 -1.39 -2.47
C ALA A 292 -41.73 -2.78 -2.35
N ILE A 293 -43.04 -2.87 -2.17
CA ILE A 293 -43.79 -4.14 -2.18
C ILE A 293 -43.89 -4.70 -3.62
N ALA A 294 -43.96 -3.84 -4.64
CA ALA A 294 -43.87 -4.22 -6.04
C ALA A 294 -42.45 -4.65 -6.47
N ASN A 295 -41.43 -4.41 -5.64
CA ASN A 295 -40.01 -4.65 -5.91
C ASN A 295 -39.44 -3.79 -7.07
N GLU A 296 -40.08 -2.66 -7.38
CA GLU A 296 -39.70 -1.75 -8.47
C GLU A 296 -38.63 -0.75 -8.02
N ARG A 297 -37.36 -1.23 -7.96
CA ARG A 297 -36.22 -0.48 -7.41
C ARG A 297 -36.07 0.95 -7.96
N GLU A 298 -36.33 1.18 -9.24
CA GLU A 298 -36.21 2.51 -9.83
C GLU A 298 -37.31 3.47 -9.37
N ASN A 299 -38.53 2.97 -9.11
CA ASN A 299 -39.62 3.80 -8.62
C ASN A 299 -39.43 4.09 -7.13
N VAL A 300 -39.02 3.10 -6.32
CA VAL A 300 -38.63 3.31 -4.92
C VAL A 300 -37.63 4.46 -4.76
N ILE A 301 -36.69 4.62 -5.69
CA ILE A 301 -35.71 5.74 -5.67
C ILE A 301 -36.38 7.10 -5.97
N LYS A 302 -37.36 7.16 -6.89
CA LYS A 302 -38.11 8.38 -7.23
C LYS A 302 -38.99 8.80 -6.06
N GLU A 303 -39.88 7.91 -5.61
CA GLU A 303 -40.79 8.20 -4.49
C GLU A 303 -40.00 8.54 -3.20
N SER A 304 -38.82 7.96 -2.99
CA SER A 304 -37.96 8.30 -1.84
C SER A 304 -37.35 9.70 -1.95
N ALA A 305 -37.06 10.17 -3.18
CA ALA A 305 -36.56 11.52 -3.41
C ALA A 305 -37.66 12.57 -3.19
N ASP A 306 -38.88 12.31 -3.66
CA ASP A 306 -40.03 13.21 -3.45
C ASP A 306 -40.51 13.20 -1.99
N LEU A 307 -40.49 12.04 -1.31
CA LEU A 307 -40.64 11.96 0.15
C LEU A 307 -39.60 12.82 0.88
N TYR A 308 -38.32 12.72 0.49
CA TYR A 308 -37.25 13.51 1.11
C TYR A 308 -37.41 15.01 0.82
N PHE A 309 -37.85 15.39 -0.38
CA PHE A 309 -38.21 16.76 -0.74
C PHE A 309 -39.33 17.30 0.15
N HIS A 310 -40.47 16.60 0.21
CA HIS A 310 -41.61 17.02 1.00
C HIS A 310 -41.32 17.07 2.51
N LEU A 311 -40.46 16.17 3.00
CA LEU A 311 -39.97 16.19 4.38
C LEU A 311 -39.10 17.42 4.67
N ASN A 312 -38.22 17.84 3.75
CA ASN A 312 -37.47 19.09 3.88
C ASN A 312 -38.38 20.34 3.84
N VAL A 313 -39.45 20.34 3.03
CA VAL A 313 -40.45 21.42 3.05
C VAL A 313 -41.19 21.47 4.40
N LEU A 314 -41.48 20.32 5.01
CA LEU A 314 -42.08 20.25 6.34
C LEU A 314 -41.12 20.77 7.44
N TRP A 315 -39.85 20.40 7.38
CA TRP A 315 -38.81 20.93 8.27
C TRP A 315 -38.67 22.45 8.14
N ALA A 316 -38.56 22.96 6.91
CA ALA A 316 -38.51 24.39 6.63
C ALA A 316 -39.74 25.14 7.16
N GLN A 317 -40.95 24.56 7.02
CA GLN A 317 -42.17 25.15 7.58
C GLN A 317 -42.15 25.21 9.12
N LEU A 318 -41.60 24.19 9.78
CA LEU A 318 -41.49 24.09 11.24
C LEU A 318 -40.27 24.82 11.84
N GLY A 319 -39.34 25.30 11.02
CA GLY A 319 -38.09 25.93 11.49
C GLY A 319 -37.03 24.92 11.96
N ILE A 320 -37.09 23.68 11.48
CA ILE A 320 -36.11 22.62 11.74
C ILE A 320 -35.09 22.63 10.59
N GLU A 321 -33.79 22.65 10.89
CA GLU A 321 -32.77 22.49 9.85
C GLU A 321 -32.34 21.03 9.69
N PRO A 322 -31.94 20.57 8.48
CA PRO A 322 -31.52 19.19 8.24
C PRO A 322 -30.40 18.74 9.16
N LYS A 323 -29.46 19.65 9.47
CA LYS A 323 -28.34 19.43 10.40
C LYS A 323 -28.78 18.91 11.77
N ASP A 324 -29.96 19.30 12.25
CA ASP A 324 -30.44 18.93 13.59
C ASP A 324 -31.09 17.55 13.58
N VAL A 325 -31.69 17.15 12.46
CA VAL A 325 -32.15 15.78 12.21
C VAL A 325 -30.95 14.83 12.00
N PHE A 326 -29.94 15.25 11.23
CA PHE A 326 -28.73 14.44 11.02
C PHE A 326 -27.91 14.26 12.31
N LYS A 327 -27.78 15.27 13.17
CA LYS A 327 -27.22 15.11 14.53
C LYS A 327 -27.99 14.06 15.34
N GLU A 328 -29.31 14.05 15.24
CA GLU A 328 -30.16 13.09 15.96
C GLU A 328 -30.01 11.66 15.42
N LEU A 329 -29.85 11.48 14.11
CA LEU A 329 -29.51 10.20 13.50
C LEU A 329 -28.09 9.72 13.92
N GLN A 330 -27.11 10.63 13.95
CA GLN A 330 -25.73 10.33 14.36
C GLN A 330 -25.62 9.87 15.82
N LYS A 331 -26.43 10.45 16.74
CA LYS A 331 -26.54 9.94 18.12
C LYS A 331 -27.00 8.48 18.15
N ARG A 332 -27.99 8.13 17.32
CA ARG A 332 -28.61 6.79 17.29
C ARG A 332 -27.71 5.75 16.66
N GLN A 333 -26.85 6.11 15.69
CA GLN A 333 -25.85 5.18 15.14
C GLN A 333 -24.91 4.59 16.21
N ASN A 334 -24.67 5.31 17.31
CA ASN A 334 -23.83 4.87 18.43
C ASN A 334 -24.61 4.05 19.50
N ILE A 335 -25.90 3.76 19.28
CA ILE A 335 -26.75 2.99 20.19
C ILE A 335 -27.32 1.81 19.40
N SER A 336 -27.07 0.58 19.87
CA SER A 336 -27.59 -0.59 19.16
C SER A 336 -29.13 -0.57 19.13
N GLY A 337 -29.74 -0.87 17.98
CA GLY A 337 -31.20 -0.75 17.77
C GLY A 337 -32.08 -1.62 18.68
N ILE A 338 -31.48 -2.48 19.50
CA ILE A 338 -32.13 -3.25 20.58
C ILE A 338 -32.40 -2.33 21.79
N GLN A 339 -31.47 -1.42 22.11
CA GLN A 339 -31.56 -0.51 23.27
C GLN A 339 -32.58 0.61 23.04
N GLU A 340 -32.65 1.19 21.82
CA GLU A 340 -33.64 2.24 21.48
C GLU A 340 -35.10 1.73 21.61
N LYS A 341 -35.35 0.44 21.34
CA LYS A 341 -36.66 -0.19 21.54
C LYS A 341 -36.99 -0.44 23.02
N GLN A 342 -36.00 -0.57 23.90
CA GLN A 342 -36.23 -0.72 25.34
C GLN A 342 -36.56 0.64 25.99
N SER A 343 -35.86 1.71 25.59
CA SER A 343 -36.08 3.08 26.11
C SER A 343 -37.35 3.77 25.63
N ARG A 344 -38.13 3.17 24.72
CA ARG A 344 -39.45 3.67 24.27
C ARG A 344 -40.64 2.96 24.94
N ASN A 345 -40.38 1.95 25.75
CA ASN A 345 -41.39 1.12 26.44
C ASN A 345 -41.27 1.22 27.97
N GLN A 346 -40.80 2.36 28.49
CA GLN A 346 -40.73 2.71 29.92
C GLN A 346 -41.37 4.09 30.14
#